data_AF-A0A183G6Q5-F1
#
_entry.id   AF-A0A183G6Q5-F1
#
_cell.length_a   1.000
_cell.length_b   1.000
_cell.length_c   1.000
_cell.angle_alpha   90.00
_cell.angle_beta   90.00
_cell.angle_gamma   90.00
#
_symmetry.space_group_name_H-M   'P 1'
#
loop_
_entity.id
_entity.type
_entity.pdbx_description
1 polymer ?
#
loop_
_entity_poly.entity_id
_entity_poly.type
_entity_poly.pdbx_seq_one_letter_code
_entity_poly.pdbx_strand_id
1 'polypeptide(L)'
;MDNVDEENDRLVHHLHDSAKGAESLKTTKRRLSPETLELIRQPGAARASCNYQLTSELAKLCRAAIKEDLKERRAEVLAEAAEAELGIRNDRRNVANFKTKMTALRRPDGTVTSSRRTMEKLFSATLENVMRELEWEDMGVKVDGRQLHHLRFADDIVLITPSISQAERMLADFDRVCGNVELQMNLKRRCS
;
A
#
# COMPACT_ATOMS: atom_id res chain seq x y z
N MET A 1 55.41 18.89 1.03
CA MET A 1 54.90 18.66 -0.34
C MET A 1 54.24 17.32 -0.27
N ASP A 2 53.01 17.29 0.26
CA ASP A 2 52.29 16.04 0.44
C ASP A 2 51.91 15.53 -0.95
N ASN A 3 52.32 14.29 -1.22
CA ASN A 3 52.35 13.74 -2.57
C ASN A 3 50.92 13.54 -3.07
N VAL A 4 50.52 14.29 -4.09
CA VAL A 4 49.17 14.27 -4.69
C VAL A 4 48.76 12.85 -5.09
N ASP A 5 49.73 12.01 -5.46
CA ASP A 5 49.49 10.61 -5.80
C ASP A 5 48.99 9.79 -4.60
N GLU A 6 49.44 10.10 -3.39
CA GLU A 6 49.13 9.35 -2.17
C GLU A 6 47.73 9.71 -1.60
N GLU A 7 47.29 10.96 -1.82
CA GLU A 7 45.91 11.38 -1.56
C GLU A 7 44.95 10.76 -2.58
N ASN A 8 45.39 10.63 -3.84
CA ASN A 8 44.62 9.99 -4.90
C ASN A 8 44.49 8.48 -4.66
N ASP A 9 45.57 7.81 -4.25
CA ASP A 9 45.54 6.38 -3.88
C ASP A 9 44.61 6.12 -2.69
N ARG A 10 44.63 7.00 -1.67
CA ARG A 10 43.69 6.93 -0.54
C ARG A 10 42.24 7.11 -0.98
N LEU A 11 41.98 8.06 -1.87
CA LEU A 11 40.64 8.31 -2.42
C LEU A 11 40.13 7.12 -3.24
N VAL A 12 40.98 6.55 -4.10
CA VAL A 12 40.65 5.37 -4.92
C VAL A 12 40.36 4.16 -4.02
N HIS A 13 41.15 3.94 -2.97
CA HIS A 13 40.88 2.90 -1.99
C HIS A 13 39.52 3.10 -1.30
N HIS A 14 39.24 4.32 -0.86
CA HIS A 14 37.99 4.65 -0.18
C HIS A 14 36.77 4.51 -1.10
N LEU A 15 36.93 4.84 -2.38
CA LEU A 15 35.90 4.65 -3.41
C LEU A 15 35.68 3.17 -3.73
N HIS A 16 36.74 2.37 -3.78
CA HIS A 16 36.63 0.93 -4.00
C HIS A 16 35.94 0.23 -2.82
N ASP A 17 36.28 0.58 -1.58
CA ASP A 17 35.61 0.04 -0.39
C ASP A 17 34.14 0.50 -0.32
N SER A 18 33.86 1.75 -0.69
CA SER A 18 32.50 2.27 -0.81
C SER A 18 31.70 1.57 -1.92
N ALA A 19 32.33 1.26 -3.06
CA ALA A 19 31.70 0.53 -4.16
C ALA A 19 31.42 -0.93 -3.77
N LYS A 20 32.34 -1.58 -3.06
CA LYS A 20 32.17 -2.94 -2.53
C LYS A 20 31.06 -3.01 -1.47
N GLY A 21 30.95 -1.99 -0.62
CA GLY A 21 29.81 -1.80 0.29
C GLY A 21 28.48 -1.47 -0.41
N ALA A 22 28.54 -0.76 -1.54
CA ALA A 22 27.34 -0.47 -2.35
C ALA A 22 26.86 -1.69 -3.14
N GLU A 23 27.74 -2.61 -3.54
CA GLU A 23 27.36 -3.86 -4.19
C GLU A 23 26.66 -4.84 -3.24
N SER A 24 26.99 -4.85 -1.95
CA SER A 24 26.21 -5.60 -0.95
C SER A 24 24.80 -5.01 -0.75
N LEU A 25 24.67 -3.68 -0.86
CA LEU A 25 23.40 -2.93 -0.79
C LEU A 25 22.49 -3.09 -2.02
N LYS A 26 23.02 -3.51 -3.18
CA LYS A 26 22.25 -3.74 -4.42
C LYS A 26 21.32 -4.95 -4.36
N THR A 27 21.41 -5.77 -3.31
CA THR A 27 20.36 -6.74 -3.06
C THR A 27 19.16 -6.00 -2.48
N THR A 28 18.22 -5.56 -3.34
CA THR A 28 16.83 -5.38 -2.90
C THR A 28 16.33 -6.75 -2.43
N LYS A 29 16.67 -7.11 -1.19
CA LYS A 29 16.29 -8.38 -0.58
C LYS A 29 14.76 -8.37 -0.56
N ARG A 30 14.14 -9.16 -1.44
CA ARG A 30 12.68 -9.25 -1.56
C ARG A 30 12.12 -9.65 -0.20
N ARG A 31 10.91 -9.15 0.12
CA ARG A 31 10.26 -9.43 1.41
C ARG A 31 9.85 -10.90 1.59
N LEU A 32 9.76 -11.64 0.48
CA LEU A 32 9.36 -13.05 0.40
C LEU A 32 10.33 -13.75 -0.55
N SER A 33 10.58 -15.03 -0.28
CA SER A 33 11.37 -15.91 -1.13
C SER A 33 10.68 -16.13 -2.48
N PRO A 34 11.44 -16.39 -3.55
CA PRO A 34 10.89 -16.80 -4.85
C PRO A 34 9.91 -17.97 -4.73
N GLU A 35 10.22 -18.94 -3.88
CA GLU A 35 9.42 -20.14 -3.61
C GLU A 35 8.06 -19.78 -2.98
N THR A 36 8.05 -18.91 -1.96
CA THR A 36 6.80 -18.41 -1.35
C THR A 36 5.96 -17.62 -2.37
N LEU A 37 6.59 -16.86 -3.26
CA LEU A 37 5.88 -16.13 -4.31
C LEU A 37 5.22 -17.05 -5.35
N GLU A 38 5.88 -18.15 -5.71
CA GLU A 38 5.27 -19.19 -6.55
C GLU A 38 4.10 -19.88 -5.85
N LEU A 39 4.25 -20.19 -4.56
CA LEU A 39 3.21 -20.83 -3.76
C LEU A 39 1.93 -19.97 -3.68
N ILE A 40 2.07 -18.64 -3.55
CA ILE A 40 0.95 -17.68 -3.50
C ILE A 40 0.18 -17.61 -4.83
N ARG A 41 0.79 -17.99 -5.96
CA ARG A 41 0.13 -17.98 -7.28
C ARG A 41 -0.79 -19.19 -7.48
N GLN A 42 -0.53 -20.31 -6.81
CA GLN A 42 -1.26 -21.57 -6.98
C GLN A 42 -2.75 -21.51 -6.52
N PRO A 43 -3.11 -20.86 -5.39
CA PRO A 43 -4.51 -20.74 -4.96
C PRO A 43 -5.42 -20.03 -5.98
N GLY A 44 -4.88 -19.11 -6.78
CA GLY A 44 -5.63 -18.43 -7.85
C GLY A 44 -6.08 -19.40 -8.94
N ALA A 45 -5.22 -20.35 -9.32
CA ALA A 45 -5.51 -21.39 -10.29
C ALA A 45 -6.46 -22.47 -9.72
N ALA A 46 -6.27 -22.87 -8.45
CA ALA A 46 -7.12 -23.89 -7.81
C ALA A 46 -8.55 -23.39 -7.51
N ARG A 47 -8.78 -22.09 -7.33
CA ARG A 47 -10.12 -21.51 -7.20
C ARG A 47 -10.93 -21.61 -8.50
N ALA A 48 -10.27 -21.58 -9.66
CA ALA A 48 -10.91 -21.78 -10.95
C ALA A 48 -11.43 -23.22 -11.14
N SER A 49 -10.88 -24.20 -10.41
CA SER A 49 -11.32 -25.61 -10.47
C SER A 49 -12.35 -26.01 -9.41
N CYS A 50 -12.85 -25.06 -8.59
CA CYS A 50 -13.86 -25.29 -7.54
C CYS A 50 -13.48 -26.36 -6.50
N ASN A 51 -12.18 -26.65 -6.29
CA ASN A 51 -11.75 -27.62 -5.30
C ASN A 51 -11.48 -26.96 -3.93
N TYR A 52 -12.50 -26.95 -3.06
CA TYR A 52 -12.43 -26.31 -1.73
C TYR A 52 -11.38 -26.94 -0.80
N GLN A 53 -11.21 -28.27 -0.85
CA GLN A 53 -10.25 -28.96 0.01
C GLN A 53 -8.81 -28.58 -0.34
N LEU A 54 -8.45 -28.67 -1.63
CA LEU A 54 -7.12 -28.32 -2.12
C LEU A 54 -6.81 -26.83 -1.94
N THR A 55 -7.79 -25.94 -2.16
CA THR A 55 -7.61 -24.50 -1.91
C THR A 55 -7.39 -24.18 -0.43
N SER A 56 -8.04 -24.91 0.48
CA SER A 56 -7.82 -24.75 1.93
C SER A 56 -6.41 -25.15 2.35
N GLU A 57 -5.89 -26.26 1.81
CA GLU A 57 -4.54 -26.75 2.10
C GLU A 57 -3.48 -25.83 1.52
N LEU A 58 -3.64 -25.39 0.27
CA LEU A 58 -2.75 -24.39 -0.33
C LEU A 58 -2.75 -23.07 0.45
N ALA A 59 -3.90 -22.63 0.97
CA ALA A 59 -3.97 -21.44 1.80
C ALA A 59 -3.27 -21.61 3.15
N LYS A 60 -3.30 -22.81 3.75
CA LYS A 60 -2.54 -23.13 4.98
C LYS A 60 -1.04 -23.07 4.69
N LEU A 61 -0.59 -23.69 3.60
CA LEU A 61 0.81 -23.68 3.18
C LEU A 61 1.32 -22.26 2.87
N CYS A 62 0.54 -21.43 2.16
CA CYS A 62 0.88 -20.03 1.91
C CYS A 62 1.05 -19.24 3.22
N ARG A 63 0.14 -19.41 4.18
CA ARG A 63 0.24 -18.72 5.47
C ARG A 63 1.48 -19.15 6.27
N ALA A 64 1.84 -20.43 6.21
CA ALA A 64 3.03 -20.95 6.87
C ALA A 64 4.31 -20.38 6.25
N ALA A 65 4.45 -20.48 4.93
CA ALA A 65 5.63 -20.00 4.19
C ALA A 65 5.83 -18.48 4.36
N ILE A 66 4.77 -17.68 4.24
CA ILE A 66 4.85 -16.22 4.48
C ILE A 66 5.29 -15.90 5.92
N LYS A 67 4.80 -16.67 6.90
CA LYS A 67 5.15 -16.45 8.31
C LYS A 67 6.62 -16.75 8.57
N GLU A 68 7.15 -17.77 7.90
CA GLU A 68 8.54 -18.20 7.99
C GLU A 68 9.48 -17.18 7.34
N ASP A 69 9.24 -16.81 6.07
CA ASP A 69 10.01 -15.79 5.36
C ASP A 69 10.09 -14.46 6.15
N LEU A 70 8.96 -14.04 6.73
CA LEU A 70 8.91 -12.82 7.53
C LEU A 70 9.63 -12.96 8.88
N LYS A 71 9.73 -14.17 9.44
CA LYS A 71 10.49 -14.43 10.66
C LYS A 71 11.99 -14.41 10.37
N GLU A 72 12.41 -15.07 9.31
CA GLU A 72 13.79 -15.11 8.85
C GLU A 72 14.28 -13.70 8.49
N ARG A 73 13.51 -12.95 7.70
CA ARG A 73 13.87 -11.58 7.34
C ARG A 73 13.95 -10.64 8.54
N ARG A 74 13.12 -10.85 9.57
CA ARG A 74 13.24 -10.07 10.81
C ARG A 74 14.54 -10.36 11.54
N ALA A 75 14.99 -11.61 11.57
CA ALA A 75 16.26 -11.96 12.19
C ALA A 75 17.43 -11.31 11.42
N GLU A 76 17.38 -11.34 10.09
CA GLU A 76 18.38 -10.71 9.22
C GLU A 76 18.44 -9.18 9.41
N VAL A 77 17.30 -8.49 9.37
CA VAL A 77 17.24 -7.03 9.58
C VAL A 77 17.73 -6.63 10.98
N LEU A 78 17.48 -7.47 11.99
CA LEU A 78 18.00 -7.24 13.35
C LEU A 78 19.52 -7.46 13.42
N ALA A 79 20.07 -8.43 12.70
CA ALA A 79 21.51 -8.65 12.62
C ALA A 79 22.20 -7.48 11.88
N GLU A 80 21.64 -7.04 10.76
CA GLU A 80 22.16 -5.89 9.98
C GLU A 80 22.12 -4.59 10.78
N ALA A 81 21.05 -4.35 11.56
CA ALA A 81 20.96 -3.19 12.43
C ALA A 81 21.97 -3.23 13.58
N ALA A 82 22.26 -4.42 14.12
CA ALA A 82 23.27 -4.63 15.14
C ALA A 82 24.69 -4.40 14.59
N GLU A 83 24.97 -4.82 13.34
CA GLU A 83 26.23 -4.56 12.64
C GLU A 83 26.39 -3.08 12.25
N ALA A 84 25.30 -2.40 11.94
CA ALA A 84 25.29 -0.97 11.61
C ALA A 84 25.29 -0.03 12.83
N GLU A 85 25.41 -0.58 14.06
CA GLU A 85 25.35 0.15 15.34
C GLU A 85 24.16 1.14 15.44
N LEU A 86 23.03 0.80 14.81
CA LEU A 86 21.84 1.65 14.86
C LEU A 86 21.26 1.62 16.27
N GLY A 87 20.86 2.79 16.78
CA GLY A 87 20.33 2.87 18.14
C GLY A 87 19.02 2.09 18.31
N ILE A 88 18.86 1.38 19.43
CA ILE A 88 17.69 0.53 19.79
C ILE A 88 16.33 1.20 19.51
N ARG A 89 16.22 2.52 19.69
CA ARG A 89 15.00 3.29 19.41
C ARG A 89 14.70 3.40 17.91
N ASN A 90 15.74 3.51 17.09
CA ASN A 90 15.66 3.55 15.63
C ASN A 90 15.22 2.19 15.07
N ASP A 91 15.75 1.10 15.61
CA ASP A 91 15.42 -0.26 15.15
C ASP A 91 13.98 -0.66 15.48
N ARG A 92 13.54 -0.36 16.70
CA ARG A 92 12.12 -0.56 17.08
C ARG A 92 11.18 0.21 16.15
N ARG A 93 11.56 1.44 15.79
CA ARG A 93 10.79 2.28 14.86
C ARG A 93 10.81 1.70 13.44
N ASN A 94 11.95 1.23 12.96
CA ASN A 94 12.09 0.63 11.63
C ASN A 94 11.34 -0.69 11.51
N VAL A 95 11.36 -1.55 12.51
CA VAL A 95 10.58 -2.80 12.54
C VAL A 95 9.07 -2.52 12.56
N ALA A 96 8.63 -1.53 13.34
CA ALA A 96 7.23 -1.09 13.35
C ALA A 96 6.79 -0.50 12.00
N ASN A 97 7.66 0.29 11.36
CA ASN A 97 7.44 0.87 10.04
C ASN A 97 7.45 -0.18 8.93
N PHE A 98 8.33 -1.19 8.99
CA PHE A 98 8.39 -2.27 8.00
C PHE A 98 7.12 -3.13 8.00
N LYS A 99 6.51 -3.31 9.18
CA LYS A 99 5.28 -4.09 9.41
C LYS A 99 4.02 -3.38 8.90
N THR A 100 4.07 -2.05 8.74
CA THR A 100 2.94 -1.24 8.28
C THR A 100 3.18 -0.81 6.83
N LYS A 101 2.25 -1.14 5.91
CA LYS A 101 2.30 -0.62 4.54
C LYS A 101 1.93 0.86 4.62
N MET A 102 2.92 1.75 4.75
CA MET A 102 2.66 3.17 4.92
C MET A 102 2.46 3.81 3.55
N THR A 103 1.22 4.14 3.21
CA THR A 103 0.95 5.11 2.15
C THR A 103 1.55 6.44 2.60
N ALA A 104 2.33 7.09 1.75
CA ALA A 104 2.92 8.38 2.05
C ALA A 104 2.62 9.31 0.88
N LEU A 105 2.10 10.50 1.18
CA LEU A 105 1.84 11.52 0.16
C LEU A 105 3.09 12.38 0.02
N ARG A 106 3.55 12.55 -1.22
CA ARG A 106 4.57 13.53 -1.57
C ARG A 106 3.87 14.83 -1.90
N ARG A 107 4.24 15.91 -1.22
CA ARG A 107 3.82 17.26 -1.58
C ARG A 107 4.64 17.78 -2.77
N PRO A 108 4.13 18.78 -3.52
CA PRO A 108 4.89 19.41 -4.60
C PRO A 108 6.23 20.03 -4.17
N ASP A 109 6.34 20.44 -2.90
CA ASP A 109 7.58 20.96 -2.30
C ASP A 109 8.61 19.87 -1.92
N GLY A 110 8.31 18.60 -2.22
CA GLY A 110 9.17 17.46 -1.93
C GLY A 110 9.02 16.88 -0.51
N THR A 111 8.25 17.51 0.38
CA THR A 111 8.02 16.98 1.73
C THR A 111 7.13 15.74 1.69
N VAL A 112 7.51 14.71 2.44
CA VAL A 112 6.75 13.46 2.57
C VAL A 112 5.91 13.51 3.85
N THR A 113 4.59 13.41 3.72
CA THR A 113 3.70 13.24 4.88
C THR A 113 3.32 11.77 5.05
N SER A 114 3.70 11.21 6.19
CA SER A 114 3.35 9.85 6.64
C SER A 114 2.44 9.86 7.88
N SER A 115 2.06 11.05 8.36
CA SER A 115 1.15 11.20 9.51
C SER A 115 -0.24 10.67 9.16
N ARG A 116 -0.67 9.62 9.86
CA ARG A 116 -2.01 9.03 9.73
C ARG A 116 -3.12 10.06 9.86
N ARG A 117 -3.08 10.89 10.91
CA ARG A 117 -4.11 11.92 11.16
C ARG A 117 -4.20 12.94 10.01
N THR A 118 -3.05 13.31 9.45
CA THR A 118 -2.99 14.26 8.35
C THR A 118 -3.53 13.63 7.06
N MET A 119 -3.21 12.36 6.80
CA MET A 119 -3.76 11.62 5.66
C MET A 119 -5.27 11.40 5.77
N GLU A 120 -5.78 11.05 6.95
CA GLU A 120 -7.23 10.87 7.17
C GLU A 120 -8.00 12.18 6.91
N LYS A 121 -7.46 13.32 7.33
CA LYS A 121 -8.04 14.65 7.06
C LYS A 121 -8.00 14.99 5.58
N LEU A 122 -6.86 14.78 4.92
CA LEU A 122 -6.71 15.05 3.49
C LEU A 122 -7.67 14.19 2.67
N PHE A 123 -7.71 12.88 2.93
CA PHE A 123 -8.62 11.96 2.26
C PHE A 123 -10.08 12.36 2.45
N SER A 124 -10.46 12.75 3.67
CA SER A 124 -11.82 13.21 3.96
C SER A 124 -12.17 14.49 3.19
N ALA A 125 -11.27 15.47 3.15
CA ALA A 125 -11.46 16.72 2.42
C ALA A 125 -11.53 16.50 0.90
N THR A 126 -10.68 15.63 0.35
CA THR A 126 -10.72 15.27 -1.08
C THR A 126 -12.04 14.60 -1.43
N LEU A 127 -12.50 13.64 -0.61
CA LEU A 127 -13.74 12.92 -0.84
C LEU A 127 -14.97 13.83 -0.69
N GLU A 128 -14.92 14.82 0.21
CA GLU A 128 -15.94 15.87 0.32
C GLU A 128 -16.01 16.73 -0.94
N ASN A 129 -14.88 17.11 -1.53
CA ASN A 129 -14.88 17.85 -2.80
C ASN A 129 -15.47 17.02 -3.95
N VAL A 130 -15.09 15.75 -4.07
CA VAL A 130 -15.68 14.82 -5.04
C VAL A 130 -17.20 14.77 -4.88
N MET A 131 -17.70 14.63 -3.64
CA MET A 131 -19.13 14.57 -3.36
C MET A 131 -19.88 15.85 -3.72
N ARG A 132 -19.22 17.01 -3.65
CA ARG A 132 -19.82 18.31 -4.01
C ARG A 132 -19.89 18.55 -5.51
N GLU A 133 -19.03 17.90 -6.31
CA GLU A 133 -19.02 18.01 -7.77
C GLU A 133 -20.05 17.09 -8.44
N LEU A 134 -20.65 16.17 -7.69
CA LEU A 134 -21.62 15.23 -8.23
C LEU A 134 -23.02 15.83 -8.28
N GLU A 135 -23.52 16.02 -9.50
CA GLU A 135 -24.88 16.50 -9.77
C GLU A 135 -25.86 15.34 -9.82
N TRP A 136 -26.46 15.01 -8.67
CA TRP A 136 -27.39 13.88 -8.54
C TRP A 136 -28.82 14.27 -8.21
N GLU A 137 -29.22 15.53 -8.37
CA GLU A 137 -30.52 16.09 -7.94
C GLU A 137 -31.73 15.23 -8.35
N ASP A 138 -31.69 14.60 -9.52
CA ASP A 138 -32.77 13.77 -10.08
C ASP A 138 -32.66 12.27 -9.73
N MET A 139 -31.55 11.84 -9.11
CA MET A 139 -31.24 10.45 -8.80
C MET A 139 -31.45 10.15 -7.33
N GLY A 140 -31.71 8.90 -6.95
CA GLY A 140 -31.86 8.50 -5.55
C GLY A 140 -33.30 8.35 -5.07
N VAL A 141 -33.50 8.29 -3.75
CA VAL A 141 -34.80 7.97 -3.14
C VAL A 141 -35.33 9.19 -2.38
N LYS A 142 -36.60 9.54 -2.63
CA LYS A 142 -37.28 10.65 -1.94
C LYS A 142 -37.87 10.18 -0.62
N VAL A 143 -37.45 10.78 0.49
CA VAL A 143 -37.94 10.53 1.85
C VAL A 143 -38.37 11.85 2.46
N ASP A 144 -39.64 11.96 2.88
CA ASP A 144 -40.22 13.17 3.48
C ASP A 144 -39.96 14.46 2.69
N GLY A 145 -40.04 14.36 1.36
CA GLY A 145 -39.82 15.49 0.45
C GLY A 145 -38.36 15.78 0.12
N ARG A 146 -37.40 15.14 0.78
CA ARG A 146 -35.95 15.29 0.54
C ARG A 146 -35.42 14.16 -0.32
N GLN A 147 -34.55 14.50 -1.26
CA GLN A 147 -33.88 13.52 -2.11
C GLN A 147 -32.62 12.99 -1.40
N LEU A 148 -32.52 11.67 -1.22
CA LEU A 148 -31.42 11.01 -0.55
C LEU A 148 -30.60 10.21 -1.57
N HIS A 149 -29.34 10.61 -1.77
CA HIS A 149 -28.45 10.03 -2.78
C HIS A 149 -27.40 9.09 -2.19
N HIS A 150 -26.84 9.44 -1.03
CA HIS A 150 -25.75 8.68 -0.44
C HIS A 150 -25.68 8.81 1.08
N LEU A 151 -25.03 7.84 1.70
CA LEU A 151 -24.55 7.90 3.07
C LEU A 151 -23.04 7.68 3.06
N ARG A 152 -22.32 8.43 3.87
CA ARG A 152 -20.87 8.33 3.97
C ARG A 152 -20.45 8.13 5.42
N PHE A 153 -19.56 7.17 5.64
CA PHE A 153 -18.85 7.00 6.90
C PHE A 153 -17.37 6.76 6.63
N ALA A 154 -16.52 7.73 6.98
CA ALA A 154 -15.10 7.72 6.63
C ALA A 154 -14.86 7.53 5.10
N ASP A 155 -14.24 6.42 4.70
CA ASP A 155 -13.99 6.02 3.32
C ASP A 155 -15.09 5.12 2.72
N ASP A 156 -16.04 4.66 3.52
CA ASP A 156 -17.17 3.87 3.06
C ASP A 156 -18.31 4.78 2.57
N ILE A 157 -18.78 4.54 1.34
CA ILE A 157 -19.89 5.25 0.71
C ILE A 157 -20.96 4.25 0.29
N VAL A 158 -22.20 4.54 0.68
CA VAL A 158 -23.40 3.82 0.24
C VAL A 158 -24.17 4.73 -0.69
N LEU A 159 -24.39 4.29 -1.93
CA LEU A 159 -25.26 4.97 -2.89
C LEU A 159 -26.69 4.42 -2.74
N ILE A 160 -27.66 5.33 -2.70
CA ILE A 160 -29.08 5.02 -2.50
C ILE A 160 -29.79 5.36 -3.80
N THR A 161 -30.48 4.37 -4.37
CA THR A 161 -31.09 4.47 -5.70
C THR A 161 -32.28 3.52 -5.81
N PRO A 162 -33.37 3.91 -6.52
CA PRO A 162 -34.55 3.08 -6.71
C PRO A 162 -34.38 2.05 -7.84
N SER A 163 -33.33 2.14 -8.67
CA SER A 163 -33.13 1.22 -9.79
C SER A 163 -31.66 0.94 -10.11
N ILE A 164 -31.41 -0.22 -10.72
CA ILE A 164 -30.07 -0.63 -11.17
C ILE A 164 -29.51 0.37 -12.19
N SER A 165 -30.32 0.84 -13.14
CA SER A 165 -29.87 1.80 -14.15
C SER A 165 -29.51 3.17 -13.55
N GLN A 166 -30.15 3.60 -12.47
CA GLN A 166 -29.70 4.78 -11.72
C GLN A 166 -28.40 4.47 -10.95
N ALA A 167 -28.30 3.29 -10.34
CA ALA A 167 -27.07 2.87 -9.65
C ALA A 167 -25.85 2.89 -10.57
N GLU A 168 -25.99 2.35 -11.79
CA GLU A 168 -24.93 2.30 -12.79
C GLU A 168 -24.49 3.70 -13.22
N ARG A 169 -25.44 4.63 -13.42
CA ARG A 169 -25.12 6.03 -13.75
C ARG A 169 -24.41 6.74 -12.60
N MET A 170 -24.92 6.60 -11.38
CA MET A 170 -24.28 7.19 -10.20
C MET A 170 -22.87 6.64 -9.99
N LEU A 171 -22.66 5.34 -10.19
CA LEU A 171 -21.33 4.74 -10.12
C LEU A 171 -20.40 5.28 -11.20
N ALA A 172 -20.88 5.43 -12.44
CA ALA A 172 -20.07 5.96 -13.55
C ALA A 172 -19.67 7.42 -13.32
N ASP A 173 -20.60 8.26 -12.87
CA ASP A 173 -20.30 9.66 -12.53
C ASP A 173 -19.33 9.76 -11.34
N PHE A 174 -19.54 8.94 -10.32
CA PHE A 174 -18.65 8.90 -9.14
C PHE A 174 -17.23 8.49 -9.52
N ASP A 175 -17.07 7.42 -10.30
CA ASP A 175 -15.75 6.93 -10.74
C ASP A 175 -15.04 7.97 -11.62
N ARG A 176 -15.77 8.65 -12.52
CA ARG A 176 -15.25 9.74 -13.34
C ARG A 176 -14.68 10.87 -12.47
N VAL A 177 -15.44 11.36 -11.50
CA VAL A 177 -15.00 12.48 -10.64
C VAL A 177 -13.85 12.05 -9.72
N CYS A 178 -13.89 10.82 -9.20
CA CYS A 178 -12.77 10.25 -8.45
C CYS A 178 -11.48 10.15 -9.29
N GLY A 179 -11.59 9.81 -10.58
CA GLY A 179 -10.47 9.77 -11.51
C GLY A 179 -9.72 11.10 -11.64
N ASN A 180 -10.42 12.24 -11.52
CA ASN A 180 -9.80 13.58 -11.57
C ASN A 180 -8.87 13.87 -10.39
N VAL A 181 -9.06 13.16 -9.28
CA VAL A 181 -8.26 13.30 -8.04
C VAL A 181 -7.41 12.06 -7.75
N GLU A 182 -7.20 11.22 -8.76
CA GLU A 182 -6.43 9.96 -8.68
C GLU A 182 -6.97 8.97 -7.62
N LEU A 183 -8.25 9.08 -7.27
CA LEU A 183 -8.93 8.12 -6.41
C LEU A 183 -9.52 6.99 -7.25
N GLN A 184 -9.46 5.77 -6.71
CA GLN A 184 -10.05 4.60 -7.34
C GLN A 184 -11.07 3.95 -6.41
N MET A 185 -12.25 3.68 -6.95
CA MET A 185 -13.30 2.96 -6.22
C MET A 185 -12.93 1.49 -6.01
N ASN A 186 -13.21 0.98 -4.82
CA ASN A 186 -13.08 -0.44 -4.51
C ASN A 186 -14.46 -1.10 -4.33
N LEU A 187 -15.01 -1.65 -5.41
CA LEU A 187 -16.29 -2.35 -5.40
C LEU A 187 -16.14 -3.80 -4.89
N LYS A 188 -15.87 -3.96 -3.59
CA LYS A 188 -15.78 -5.29 -2.95
C LYS A 188 -17.08 -5.78 -2.33
N ARG A 189 -18.12 -4.94 -2.26
CA ARG A 189 -19.41 -5.27 -1.66
C ARG A 189 -20.54 -4.72 -2.53
N ARG A 190 -21.28 -5.60 -3.21
CA ARG A 190 -22.63 -5.29 -3.71
C ARG A 190 -23.61 -5.93 -2.74
N CYS A 191 -24.50 -5.14 -2.17
CA CYS A 191 -25.71 -5.67 -1.58
C CYS A 191 -26.81 -5.57 -2.64
N SER A 192 -27.38 -6.72 -2.99
CA SER A 192 -28.62 -6.86 -3.76
C SER A 192 -29.81 -6.43 -2.93
#